data_AF-A0A956D9D6-F1
#
_entry.id   AF-A0A956D9D6-F1
#
_cell.length_a   1.000
_cell.length_b   1.000
_cell.length_c   1.000
_cell.angle_alpha   90.00
_cell.angle_beta   90.00
_cell.angle_gamma   90.00
#
_symmetry.space_group_name_H-M   'P 1'
#
loop_
_entity.id
_entity.type
_entity.pdbx_description
1 polymer ?
#
loop_
_entity_poly.entity_id
_entity_poly.type
_entity_poly.pdbx_seq_one_letter_code
_entity_poly.pdbx_strand_id
1 'polypeptide(L)'
;SMERLASLPPRDHERLPSAEEQRVLDRVAKRLEHVQAPLQTLEHQLYPLVKRIVLPVFALANAGVAIDGHLGEALAHPVALGISFGLVVGKPLGVFTFSFLAVKLKLAELPKGATLRHLLGVGLLAGVGFTMALFIAGLAFDDPALADVSKVGILAGSVVAALLGLGVLAMGKREGADAKAA
;
A
#
# COMPACT_ATOMS: atom_id res chain seq x y z
N SER A 1 -49.11 -12.53 0.04
CA SER A 1 -49.19 -11.11 -0.37
C SER A 1 -48.27 -10.79 -1.55
N MET A 2 -48.34 -11.55 -2.65
CA MET A 2 -47.62 -11.27 -3.90
C MET A 2 -48.23 -10.13 -4.70
N GLU A 3 -49.48 -9.74 -4.42
CA GLU A 3 -50.14 -8.60 -5.06
C GLU A 3 -49.48 -7.25 -4.74
N ARG A 4 -48.85 -7.10 -3.55
CA ARG A 4 -48.07 -5.90 -3.20
C ARG A 4 -46.73 -5.79 -3.94
N LEU A 5 -46.21 -6.90 -4.47
CA LEU A 5 -45.00 -6.92 -5.29
C LEU A 5 -45.31 -6.65 -6.77
N ALA A 6 -46.53 -6.98 -7.22
CA ALA A 6 -47.01 -6.66 -8.57
C ALA A 6 -47.45 -5.19 -8.72
N SER A 7 -47.77 -4.51 -7.62
CA SER A 7 -48.10 -3.07 -7.59
C SER A 7 -46.88 -2.16 -7.48
N LEU A 8 -45.66 -2.72 -7.46
CA LEU A 8 -44.46 -1.89 -7.47
C LEU A 8 -44.32 -1.25 -8.86
N PRO A 9 -44.17 0.08 -8.94
CA PRO A 9 -43.99 0.75 -10.21
C PRO A 9 -42.76 0.16 -10.95
N PRO A 10 -42.78 0.15 -12.29
CA PRO A 10 -41.68 -0.39 -13.09
C PRO A 10 -40.35 0.20 -12.64
N ARG A 11 -39.31 -0.63 -12.55
CA ARG A 11 -37.99 -0.19 -12.08
C ARG A 11 -37.45 0.94 -12.95
N ASP A 12 -37.48 2.16 -12.41
CA ASP A 12 -37.05 3.44 -12.99
C ASP A 12 -35.51 3.54 -13.19
N HIS A 13 -34.87 2.54 -13.81
CA HIS A 13 -33.42 2.62 -14.08
C HIS A 13 -33.06 3.45 -15.33
N GLU A 14 -34.05 3.93 -16.09
CA GLU A 14 -33.87 4.78 -17.28
C GLU A 14 -34.61 6.13 -17.21
N ARG A 15 -35.29 6.44 -16.10
CA ARG A 15 -36.04 7.69 -15.94
C ARG A 15 -35.11 8.80 -15.44
N LEU A 16 -34.87 9.83 -16.25
CA LEU A 16 -34.23 11.06 -15.78
C LEU A 16 -35.13 11.66 -14.68
N PRO A 17 -34.61 11.86 -13.45
CA PRO A 17 -35.43 12.33 -12.34
C PRO A 17 -36.06 13.67 -12.67
N SER A 18 -37.31 13.86 -12.26
CA SER A 18 -38.05 15.11 -12.46
C SER A 18 -37.30 16.29 -11.81
N ALA A 19 -37.55 17.53 -12.29
CA ALA A 19 -36.87 18.71 -11.77
C ALA A 19 -37.04 18.91 -10.25
N GLU A 20 -38.11 18.36 -9.68
CA GLU A 20 -38.38 18.40 -8.24
C GLU A 20 -37.56 17.34 -7.47
N GLU A 21 -37.45 16.12 -8.00
CA GLU A 21 -36.59 15.07 -7.46
C GLU A 21 -35.10 15.46 -7.53
N GLN A 22 -34.67 16.07 -8.63
CA GLN A 22 -33.30 16.62 -8.76
C GLN A 22 -33.01 17.67 -7.68
N ARG A 23 -33.97 18.57 -7.38
CA ARG A 23 -33.83 19.57 -6.30
C ARG A 23 -33.78 18.95 -4.91
N VAL A 24 -34.46 17.84 -4.69
CA VAL A 24 -34.39 17.09 -3.43
C VAL A 24 -33.03 16.40 -3.30
N LEU A 25 -32.55 15.76 -4.37
CA LEU A 25 -31.22 15.15 -4.40
C LEU A 25 -30.10 16.18 -4.19
N ASP A 26 -30.18 17.36 -4.83
CA ASP A 26 -29.22 18.45 -4.63
C ASP A 26 -29.21 18.93 -3.18
N ARG A 27 -30.38 19.06 -2.53
CA ARG A 27 -30.46 19.46 -1.12
C ARG A 27 -29.87 18.40 -0.17
N VAL A 28 -30.08 17.12 -0.48
CA VAL A 28 -29.49 16.01 0.27
C VAL A 28 -27.98 15.96 0.05
N ALA A 29 -27.50 16.07 -1.19
CA ALA A 29 -26.08 16.09 -1.53
C ALA A 29 -25.35 17.27 -0.85
N LYS A 30 -25.93 18.47 -0.89
CA LYS A 30 -25.37 19.68 -0.26
C LYS A 30 -25.34 19.60 1.28
N ARG A 31 -26.30 18.89 1.88
CA ARG A 31 -26.27 18.58 3.32
C ARG A 31 -25.27 17.49 3.67
N LEU A 32 -25.08 16.49 2.81
CA LEU A 32 -24.07 15.43 2.98
C LEU A 32 -22.64 15.97 2.80
N GLU A 33 -22.45 17.03 2.03
CA GLU A 33 -21.18 17.74 1.90
C GLU A 33 -20.68 18.28 3.26
N HIS A 34 -21.59 18.66 4.16
CA HIS A 34 -21.29 19.07 5.53
C HIS A 34 -21.13 17.88 6.51
N VAL A 35 -21.41 16.64 6.06
CA VAL A 35 -21.32 15.41 6.85
C VAL A 35 -20.02 14.65 6.57
N GLN A 36 -19.32 14.93 5.46
CA GLN A 36 -17.97 14.41 5.28
C GLN A 36 -17.03 15.00 6.32
N ALA A 37 -16.29 14.13 7.02
CA ALA A 37 -15.30 14.56 7.99
C ALA A 37 -14.29 15.49 7.30
N PRO A 38 -14.08 16.73 7.78
CA PRO A 38 -13.18 17.68 7.14
C PRO A 38 -11.76 17.13 6.90
N LEU A 39 -11.30 16.25 7.81
CA LEU A 39 -10.03 15.54 7.69
C LEU A 39 -9.99 14.60 6.47
N GLN A 40 -11.08 13.92 6.17
CA GLN A 40 -11.18 12.99 5.03
C GLN A 40 -11.21 13.76 3.70
N THR A 41 -11.88 14.92 3.66
CA THR A 41 -11.83 15.83 2.52
C THR A 41 -10.41 16.36 2.30
N LEU A 42 -9.73 16.78 3.38
CA LEU A 42 -8.35 17.27 3.31
C LEU A 42 -7.36 16.17 2.88
N GLU A 43 -7.50 14.96 3.41
CA GLU A 43 -6.70 13.79 3.01
C GLU A 43 -6.86 13.51 1.52
N HIS A 44 -8.09 13.49 1.01
CA HIS A 44 -8.36 13.23 -0.40
C HIS A 44 -7.73 14.28 -1.33
N GLN A 45 -7.65 15.53 -0.88
CA GLN A 45 -6.99 16.62 -1.62
C GLN A 45 -5.46 16.54 -1.55
N LEU A 46 -4.90 16.17 -0.40
CA LEU A 46 -3.44 16.08 -0.20
C LEU A 46 -2.84 14.82 -0.81
N TYR A 47 -3.56 13.71 -0.82
CA TYR A 47 -3.08 12.43 -1.34
C TYR A 47 -2.48 12.49 -2.76
N PRO A 48 -3.14 13.09 -3.77
CA PRO A 48 -2.56 13.20 -5.11
C PRO A 48 -1.33 14.11 -5.16
N LEU A 49 -1.29 15.19 -4.36
CA LEU A 49 -0.14 16.08 -4.25
C LEU A 49 1.06 15.35 -3.67
N VAL A 50 0.85 14.62 -2.57
CA VAL A 50 1.89 13.84 -1.90
C VAL A 50 2.45 12.77 -2.83
N LYS A 51 1.57 12.00 -3.48
CA LYS A 51 1.99 10.92 -4.39
C LYS A 51 2.72 11.42 -5.64
N ARG A 52 2.28 12.54 -6.22
CA ARG A 52 2.80 13.04 -7.51
C ARG A 52 4.00 13.98 -7.36
N ILE A 53 4.13 14.69 -6.24
CA ILE A 53 5.16 15.71 -6.06
C ILE A 53 6.05 15.38 -4.85
N VAL A 54 5.46 15.27 -3.66
CA VAL A 54 6.24 15.17 -2.42
C VAL A 54 7.10 13.90 -2.40
N LEU A 55 6.52 12.73 -2.69
CA LEU A 55 7.25 11.46 -2.67
C LEU A 55 8.37 11.41 -3.72
N PRO A 56 8.16 11.77 -5.01
CA PRO A 56 9.25 11.82 -5.98
C PRO A 56 10.37 12.80 -5.62
N VAL A 57 10.02 14.00 -5.15
CA VAL A 57 11.02 15.02 -4.74
C VAL A 57 11.80 14.54 -3.51
N PHE A 58 11.12 13.99 -2.52
CA PHE A 58 11.74 13.42 -1.32
C PHE A 58 12.70 12.28 -1.67
N ALA A 59 12.24 11.36 -2.52
CA ALA A 59 13.03 10.25 -3.01
C ALA A 59 14.27 10.75 -3.76
N LEU A 60 14.14 11.72 -4.67
CA LEU A 60 15.27 12.26 -5.42
C LEU A 60 16.29 12.97 -4.51
N ALA A 61 15.82 13.72 -3.52
CA ALA A 61 16.68 14.42 -2.57
C ALA A 61 17.45 13.47 -1.64
N ASN A 62 16.84 12.35 -1.21
CA ASN A 62 17.41 11.46 -0.21
C ASN A 62 18.03 10.17 -0.77
N ALA A 63 17.65 9.75 -1.98
CA ALA A 63 18.21 8.56 -2.64
C ALA A 63 19.52 8.85 -3.38
N GLY A 64 19.95 10.12 -3.45
CA GLY A 64 21.28 10.48 -3.95
C GLY A 64 22.36 9.86 -3.07
N VAL A 65 22.98 8.79 -3.56
CA VAL A 65 24.17 8.17 -2.97
C VAL A 65 25.33 8.41 -3.93
N ALA A 66 26.46 8.88 -3.42
CA ALA A 66 27.69 8.94 -4.20
C ALA A 66 28.12 7.49 -4.53
N ILE A 67 28.03 7.11 -5.80
CA ILE A 67 28.57 5.83 -6.27
C ILE A 67 30.02 6.08 -6.68
N ASP A 68 30.92 5.93 -5.73
CA ASP A 68 32.34 6.28 -5.85
C ASP A 68 33.21 5.03 -5.98
N GLY A 69 32.93 4.11 -6.90
CA GLY A 69 33.76 2.90 -7.12
C GLY A 69 33.83 1.90 -5.95
N HIS A 70 33.48 2.30 -4.72
CA HIS A 70 33.50 1.53 -3.49
C HIS A 70 32.11 0.95 -3.13
N LEU A 71 31.19 0.88 -4.10
CA LEU A 71 29.83 0.38 -3.87
C LEU A 71 29.81 -1.06 -3.30
N GLY A 72 30.77 -1.89 -3.71
CA GLY A 72 30.93 -3.24 -3.15
C GLY A 72 31.27 -3.24 -1.66
N GLU A 73 32.14 -2.32 -1.22
CA GLU A 73 32.50 -2.15 0.18
C GLU A 73 31.32 -1.60 0.99
N ALA A 74 30.58 -0.64 0.43
CA ALA A 74 29.37 -0.09 1.06
C ALA A 74 28.29 -1.17 1.26
N LEU A 75 28.09 -2.05 0.27
CA LEU A 75 27.15 -3.18 0.38
C LEU A 75 27.59 -4.24 1.40
N ALA A 76 28.91 -4.46 1.54
CA ALA A 76 29.47 -5.38 2.53
C ALA A 76 29.56 -4.77 3.93
N HIS A 77 29.31 -3.47 4.08
CA HIS A 77 29.41 -2.79 5.36
C HIS A 77 28.35 -3.33 6.35
N PRO A 78 28.70 -3.56 7.63
CA PRO A 78 27.78 -4.14 8.61
C PRO A 78 26.45 -3.38 8.76
N VAL A 79 26.47 -2.04 8.64
CA VAL A 79 25.27 -1.20 8.68
C VAL A 79 24.35 -1.49 7.49
N ALA A 80 24.89 -1.53 6.27
CA ALA A 80 24.11 -1.82 5.08
C ALA A 80 23.52 -3.23 5.15
N LEU A 81 24.32 -4.22 5.52
CA LEU A 81 23.87 -5.61 5.70
C LEU A 81 22.79 -5.74 6.76
N GLY A 82 22.97 -5.09 7.92
CA GLY A 82 21.99 -5.11 9.00
C GLY A 82 20.64 -4.52 8.58
N ILE A 83 20.67 -3.39 7.87
CA ILE A 83 19.46 -2.76 7.35
C ILE A 83 18.82 -3.62 6.25
N SER A 84 19.60 -4.08 5.27
CA SER A 84 19.10 -4.98 4.22
C SER A 84 18.47 -6.24 4.81
N PHE A 85 19.10 -6.86 5.79
CA PHE A 85 18.56 -8.04 6.47
C PHE A 85 17.28 -7.72 7.25
N GLY A 86 17.24 -6.59 7.96
CA GLY A 86 16.04 -6.12 8.64
C GLY A 86 14.86 -5.87 7.69
N LEU A 87 15.14 -5.34 6.49
CA LEU A 87 14.13 -5.10 5.45
C LEU A 87 13.68 -6.39 4.75
N VAL A 88 14.60 -7.27 4.38
CA VAL A 88 14.31 -8.47 3.58
C VAL A 88 13.80 -9.63 4.42
N VAL A 89 14.27 -9.75 5.67
CA VAL A 89 13.92 -10.86 6.57
C VAL A 89 13.11 -10.38 7.75
N GLY A 90 13.58 -9.35 8.47
CA GLY A 90 12.95 -8.89 9.70
C GLY A 90 11.50 -8.43 9.50
N LYS A 91 11.27 -7.50 8.57
CA LYS A 91 9.93 -6.97 8.27
C LYS A 91 8.98 -8.06 7.74
N PRO A 92 9.35 -8.87 6.72
CA PRO A 92 8.45 -9.92 6.24
C PRO A 92 8.16 -10.99 7.27
N LEU A 93 9.16 -11.41 8.05
CA LEU A 93 8.97 -12.39 9.12
C LEU A 93 8.00 -11.85 10.18
N GLY A 94 8.17 -10.60 10.60
CA GLY A 94 7.26 -9.96 11.54
C GLY A 94 5.83 -9.89 11.01
N VAL A 95 5.65 -9.30 9.82
CA VAL A 95 4.32 -9.14 9.20
C VAL A 95 3.65 -10.50 8.99
N PHE A 96 4.34 -11.45 8.37
CA PHE A 96 3.78 -12.78 8.11
C PHE A 96 3.40 -13.51 9.40
N THR A 97 4.29 -13.52 10.40
CA THR A 97 4.07 -14.28 11.65
C THR A 97 2.89 -13.70 12.43
N PHE A 98 2.84 -12.39 12.63
CA PHE A 98 1.73 -11.77 13.37
C PHE A 98 0.41 -11.87 12.61
N SER A 99 0.40 -11.67 11.28
CA SER A 99 -0.81 -11.86 10.49
C SER A 99 -1.27 -13.32 10.47
N PHE A 100 -0.35 -14.28 10.32
CA PHE A 100 -0.67 -15.71 10.38
C PHE A 100 -1.22 -16.11 11.75
N LEU A 101 -0.62 -15.60 12.83
CA LEU A 101 -1.09 -15.86 14.18
C LEU A 101 -2.48 -15.26 14.42
N ALA A 102 -2.73 -14.03 13.95
CA ALA A 102 -4.06 -13.41 14.04
C ALA A 102 -5.14 -14.26 13.34
N VAL A 103 -4.83 -14.80 12.16
CA VAL A 103 -5.73 -15.72 11.45
C VAL A 103 -5.91 -17.04 12.21
N LYS A 104 -4.82 -17.63 12.72
CA LYS A 104 -4.85 -18.90 13.45
C LYS A 104 -5.63 -18.80 14.76
N LEU A 105 -5.53 -17.65 15.45
CA LEU A 105 -6.26 -17.36 16.69
C LEU A 105 -7.70 -16.87 16.45
N LYS A 106 -8.15 -16.81 15.19
CA LYS A 106 -9.48 -16.31 14.79
C LYS A 106 -9.74 -14.85 15.23
N LEU A 107 -8.68 -14.05 15.34
CA LEU A 107 -8.75 -12.60 15.57
C LEU A 107 -8.95 -11.82 14.26
N ALA A 108 -8.62 -12.43 13.12
CA ALA A 108 -8.80 -11.89 11.79
C ALA A 108 -9.10 -13.01 10.79
N GLU A 109 -9.66 -12.65 9.63
CA GLU A 109 -9.95 -13.58 8.54
C GLU A 109 -9.23 -13.15 7.26
N LEU A 110 -8.80 -14.11 6.46
CA LEU A 110 -8.23 -13.84 5.13
C LEU A 110 -9.34 -13.37 4.18
N PRO A 111 -9.11 -12.33 3.35
CA PRO A 111 -10.06 -11.91 2.33
C PRO A 111 -10.45 -13.05 1.39
N LYS A 112 -11.66 -13.00 0.83
CA LYS A 112 -12.13 -14.01 -0.13
C LYS A 112 -11.15 -14.15 -1.30
N GLY A 113 -10.66 -15.37 -1.56
CA GLY A 113 -9.67 -15.67 -2.59
C GLY A 113 -8.21 -15.38 -2.20
N ALA A 114 -7.95 -14.84 -1.01
CA ALA A 114 -6.59 -14.69 -0.50
C ALA A 114 -6.09 -16.03 0.07
N THR A 115 -4.82 -16.34 -0.20
CA THR A 115 -4.16 -17.55 0.28
C THR A 115 -2.99 -17.16 1.18
N LEU A 116 -2.42 -18.12 1.93
CA LEU A 116 -1.21 -17.87 2.70
C LEU A 116 -0.02 -17.44 1.81
N ARG A 117 -0.02 -17.79 0.53
CA ARG A 117 0.97 -17.29 -0.44
C ARG A 117 0.79 -15.81 -0.72
N HIS A 118 -0.45 -15.33 -0.86
CA HIS A 118 -0.73 -13.90 -0.97
C HIS A 118 -0.28 -13.17 0.30
N LEU A 119 -0.51 -13.75 1.48
CA LEU A 119 -0.04 -13.17 2.74
C LEU A 119 1.50 -13.09 2.80
N LEU A 120 2.20 -14.16 2.39
CA LEU A 120 3.66 -14.17 2.32
C LEU A 120 4.19 -13.14 1.30
N GLY A 121 3.59 -13.07 0.12
CA GLY A 121 3.97 -12.12 -0.93
C GLY A 121 3.78 -10.67 -0.50
N VAL A 122 2.65 -10.34 0.12
CA VAL A 122 2.40 -9.00 0.70
C VAL A 122 3.32 -8.73 1.88
N GLY A 123 3.61 -9.73 2.72
CA GLY A 123 4.59 -9.63 3.80
C GLY A 123 6.00 -9.29 3.28
N LEU A 124 6.43 -9.91 2.18
CA LEU A 124 7.69 -9.57 1.50
C LEU A 124 7.68 -8.15 0.96
N LEU A 125 6.58 -7.70 0.33
CA LEU A 125 6.43 -6.32 -0.13
C LEU A 125 6.44 -5.29 1.01
N ALA A 126 6.01 -5.67 2.22
CA ALA A 126 6.13 -4.81 3.40
C ALA A 126 7.60 -4.58 3.81
N GLY A 127 8.53 -5.38 3.29
CA GLY A 127 9.98 -5.17 3.39
C GLY A 127 10.52 -4.00 2.56
N VAL A 128 9.73 -3.43 1.64
CA VAL A 128 10.13 -2.26 0.85
C VAL A 128 10.15 -1.02 1.75
N GLY A 129 11.33 -0.71 2.27
CA GLY A 129 11.53 0.39 3.23
C GLY A 129 11.67 1.76 2.60
N PHE A 130 12.12 1.84 1.34
CA PHE A 130 12.45 3.04 0.56
C PHE A 130 12.28 4.39 1.29
N THR A 131 11.19 5.13 1.08
CA THR A 131 11.08 6.51 1.57
C THR A 131 11.10 6.64 3.10
N MET A 132 10.38 5.79 3.82
CA MET A 132 10.36 5.86 5.29
C MET A 132 11.68 5.39 5.90
N ALA A 133 12.33 4.38 5.32
CA ALA A 133 13.63 3.93 5.79
C ALA A 133 14.72 4.97 5.50
N LEU A 134 14.71 5.63 4.33
CA LEU A 134 15.63 6.72 4.01
C LEU A 134 15.45 7.90 4.96
N PHE A 135 14.20 8.26 5.29
CA PHE A 135 13.91 9.29 6.28
C PHE A 135 14.47 8.95 7.67
N ILE A 136 14.16 7.73 8.17
CA ILE A 136 14.63 7.29 9.48
C ILE A 136 16.15 7.18 9.53
N ALA A 137 16.80 6.70 8.47
CA ALA A 137 18.25 6.65 8.39
C ALA A 137 18.89 8.03 8.47
N GLY A 138 18.32 9.03 7.79
CA GLY A 138 18.77 10.42 7.89
C GLY A 138 18.60 11.05 9.27
N LEU A 139 17.73 10.51 10.12
CA LEU A 139 17.58 10.90 11.52
C LEU A 139 18.44 10.06 12.49
N ALA A 140 18.84 8.86 12.08
CA ALA A 140 19.51 7.90 12.95
C ALA A 140 21.03 7.99 12.89
N PHE A 141 21.60 8.50 11.80
CA PHE A 141 23.05 8.59 11.60
C PHE A 141 23.48 10.03 11.40
N ASP A 142 24.19 10.58 12.38
CA ASP A 142 24.81 11.91 12.30
C ASP A 142 26.07 11.92 11.42
N ASP A 143 26.77 10.78 11.32
CA ASP A 143 27.93 10.60 10.45
C ASP A 143 27.50 10.48 8.98
N PRO A 144 27.92 11.40 8.09
CA PRO A 144 27.57 11.36 6.67
C PRO A 144 27.98 10.07 5.97
N ALA A 145 29.11 9.47 6.35
CA ALA A 145 29.59 8.23 5.73
C ALA A 145 28.67 7.04 6.07
N LEU A 146 28.23 6.95 7.33
CA LEU A 146 27.26 5.93 7.75
C LEU A 146 25.88 6.19 7.15
N ALA A 147 25.48 7.46 7.01
CA ALA A 147 24.23 7.82 6.35
C ALA A 147 24.23 7.34 4.89
N ASP A 148 25.31 7.55 4.13
CA ASP A 148 25.37 7.11 2.74
C ASP A 148 25.39 5.57 2.60
N VAL A 149 26.16 4.88 3.44
CA VAL A 149 26.13 3.41 3.52
C VAL A 149 24.74 2.88 3.87
N SER A 150 24.04 3.54 4.79
CA SER A 150 22.69 3.15 5.19
C SER A 150 21.69 3.27 4.02
N LYS A 151 21.79 4.33 3.20
CA LYS A 151 20.97 4.50 1.99
C LYS A 151 21.23 3.36 1.02
N VAL A 152 22.48 2.96 0.79
CA VAL A 152 22.82 1.80 -0.06
C VAL A 152 22.12 0.53 0.44
N GLY A 153 22.23 0.23 1.74
CA GLY A 153 21.57 -0.94 2.35
C GLY A 153 20.04 -0.90 2.24
N ILE A 154 19.43 0.28 2.36
CA ILE A 154 17.98 0.47 2.20
C ILE A 154 17.55 0.22 0.76
N LEU A 155 18.26 0.78 -0.20
CA LEU A 155 17.95 0.65 -1.63
C LEU A 155 18.10 -0.81 -2.06
N ALA A 156 19.24 -1.44 -1.74
CA ALA A 156 19.50 -2.84 -2.06
C ALA A 156 18.48 -3.78 -1.41
N GLY A 157 18.23 -3.64 -0.11
CA GLY A 157 17.26 -4.44 0.62
C GLY A 157 15.83 -4.25 0.08
N SER A 158 15.45 -3.03 -0.26
CA SER A 158 14.11 -2.73 -0.82
C SER A 158 13.92 -3.36 -2.20
N VAL A 159 14.94 -3.33 -3.07
CA VAL A 159 14.89 -3.99 -4.39
C VAL A 159 14.75 -5.50 -4.22
N VAL A 160 15.55 -6.12 -3.35
CA VAL A 160 15.46 -7.57 -3.08
C VAL A 160 14.08 -7.94 -2.55
N ALA A 161 13.57 -7.20 -1.56
CA ALA A 161 12.24 -7.43 -0.99
C ALA A 161 11.13 -7.29 -2.06
N ALA A 162 11.23 -6.27 -2.92
CA ALA A 162 10.29 -6.06 -4.02
C ALA A 162 10.32 -7.23 -5.03
N LEU A 163 11.51 -7.67 -5.46
CA LEU A 163 11.66 -8.78 -6.40
C LEU A 163 11.13 -10.10 -5.82
N LEU A 164 11.45 -10.41 -4.56
CA LEU A 164 10.94 -11.60 -3.89
C LEU A 164 9.42 -11.56 -3.72
N GLY A 165 8.88 -10.43 -3.25
CA GLY A 165 7.44 -10.26 -3.05
C GLY A 165 6.65 -10.34 -4.36
N LEU A 166 7.12 -9.65 -5.40
CA LEU A 166 6.53 -9.73 -6.74
C LEU A 166 6.67 -11.13 -7.32
N GLY A 167 7.79 -11.81 -7.14
CA GLY A 167 7.99 -13.19 -7.58
C GLY A 167 6.99 -14.15 -6.94
N VAL A 168 6.82 -14.08 -5.61
CA VAL A 168 5.84 -14.90 -4.88
C VAL A 168 4.41 -14.63 -5.35
N LEU A 169 4.05 -13.36 -5.57
CA LEU A 169 2.72 -12.98 -6.03
C LEU A 169 2.47 -13.38 -7.48
N ALA A 170 3.47 -13.27 -8.36
CA ALA A 170 3.36 -13.63 -9.78
C ALA A 170 3.16 -15.14 -9.99
N MET A 171 3.65 -15.98 -9.07
CA MET A 171 3.43 -17.44 -9.08
C MET A 171 2.05 -17.86 -8.58
N GLY A 172 1.24 -16.93 -8.06
CA GLY A 172 -0.15 -17.20 -7.66
C GLY A 172 -1.05 -17.40 -8.89
N LYS A 173 -1.81 -18.51 -8.92
CA LYS A 173 -2.82 -18.71 -9.97
C LYS A 173 -3.87 -17.59 -9.88
N ARG A 174 -4.21 -16.99 -11.02
CA ARG A 174 -5.36 -16.08 -11.19
C ARG A 174 -6.67 -16.86 -11.09
N GLU A 175 -7.06 -17.33 -9.92
CA GLU A 175 -8.33 -18.09 -9.74
C GLU A 175 -9.57 -17.18 -9.64
N GLY A 176 -9.66 -16.11 -10.45
CA GLY A 176 -10.78 -15.17 -10.34
C GLY A 176 -11.19 -14.40 -11.59
N ALA A 177 -10.57 -14.62 -12.75
CA ALA A 177 -10.96 -13.91 -13.99
C ALA A 177 -11.92 -14.72 -14.89
N ASP A 178 -11.97 -16.05 -14.78
CA ASP A 178 -12.74 -16.91 -15.71
C ASP A 178 -14.16 -17.31 -15.25
N ALA A 179 -14.60 -16.92 -14.04
CA ALA A 179 -15.93 -17.29 -13.55
C ALA A 179 -17.06 -16.32 -13.98
N LYS A 180 -16.78 -15.36 -14.87
CA LYS A 180 -17.78 -14.41 -15.41
C LYS A 180 -17.97 -14.49 -16.94
N ALA A 181 -17.40 -15.51 -17.59
CA ALA A 181 -17.49 -15.70 -19.04
C ALA A 181 -18.03 -17.08 -19.47
N ALA A 182 -18.69 -17.82 -18.57
CA ALA A 182 -19.37 -19.09 -18.86
C ALA A 182 -20.84 -19.02 -18.47
#